data_AF-A0A2N5YWB9-F1
#
_entry.id   AF-A0A2N5YWB9-F1
#
_cell.length_a   1.000
_cell.length_b   1.000
_cell.length_c   1.000
_cell.angle_alpha   90.00
_cell.angle_beta   90.00
_cell.angle_gamma   90.00
#
_symmetry.space_group_name_H-M   'P 1'
#
loop_
_entity.id
_entity.type
_entity.pdbx_description
1 polymer ?
#
loop_
_entity_poly.entity_id
_entity_poly.type
_entity_poly.pdbx_seq_one_letter_code
_entity_poly.pdbx_strand_id
1 'polypeptide(L)' 'MVDENTKLIVKSVNISKQKGTIKEPVESIELTEKGIVNDAHAGKWHRQIS' A
#
# COMPACT_ATOMS: atom_id res chain seq x y z
N MET A 1 5.46 22.88 8.97
CA MET A 1 6.85 22.36 8.82
C MET A 1 6.85 21.02 9.53
N VAL A 2 7.08 19.92 8.81
CA VAL A 2 7.18 18.59 9.43
C VAL A 2 8.60 18.47 9.95
N ASP A 3 8.77 18.13 11.22
CA ASP A 3 10.09 17.90 11.81
C ASP A 3 10.75 16.73 11.05
N GLU A 4 11.89 17.03 10.45
CA GLU A 4 12.74 16.13 9.66
C GLU A 4 13.23 14.92 10.48
N ASN A 5 13.11 14.96 11.82
CA ASN A 5 13.43 13.86 12.73
C ASN A 5 12.23 13.02 13.18
N THR A 6 11.04 13.20 12.60
CA THR A 6 9.88 12.38 12.95
C THR A 6 10.04 10.94 12.43
N LYS A 7 10.30 10.00 13.33
CA LYS A 7 10.38 8.57 12.99
C LYS A 7 8.98 7.98 12.81
N LEU A 8 8.63 7.63 11.57
CA LEU A 8 7.43 6.87 11.24
C LEU A 8 7.71 5.36 11.25
N ILE A 9 6.77 4.57 11.76
CA ILE A 9 6.85 3.11 11.78
C ILE A 9 5.61 2.55 11.08
N VAL A 10 5.83 1.86 9.96
CA VAL A 10 4.79 1.06 9.31
C VAL A 10 4.66 -0.26 10.08
N LYS A 11 3.47 -0.57 10.59
CA LYS A 11 3.22 -1.76 11.42
C LYS A 11 2.92 -3.01 10.62
N SER A 12 2.29 -2.86 9.47
CA SER A 12 1.98 -3.95 8.55
C SER A 12 1.79 -3.39 7.15
N VAL A 13 1.93 -4.27 6.17
CA VAL A 13 1.56 -4.03 4.78
C VAL A 13 0.56 -5.10 4.39
N ASN A 14 -0.43 -4.73 3.58
CA ASN A 14 -1.57 -5.58 3.32
C ASN A 14 -2.04 -5.39 1.87
N ILE A 15 -2.57 -6.45 1.26
CA ILE A 15 -3.13 -6.40 -0.10
C ILE A 15 -4.54 -6.99 -0.14
N SER A 16 -5.39 -6.49 -1.04
CA SER A 16 -6.64 -7.15 -1.42
C SER A 16 -6.47 -7.81 -2.77
N LYS A 17 -6.76 -9.12 -2.89
CA LYS A 17 -6.74 -9.83 -4.18
C LYS A 17 -7.86 -9.38 -5.13
N GLN A 18 -8.95 -8.83 -4.59
CA GLN A 18 -10.10 -8.34 -5.36
C GLN A 18 -10.61 -7.01 -4.75
N LYS A 19 -11.24 -6.16 -5.56
CA LYS A 19 -11.80 -4.89 -5.05
C LYS A 19 -12.98 -5.15 -4.14
N GLY A 20 -13.06 -4.42 -3.03
CA GLY A 20 -14.14 -4.56 -2.05
C GLY A 20 -13.99 -5.77 -1.11
N THR A 21 -12.90 -6.53 -1.19
CA THR A 21 -12.59 -7.59 -0.21
C THR A 21 -11.66 -7.09 0.88
N ILE A 22 -11.65 -7.80 2.01
CA ILE A 22 -10.74 -7.51 3.11
C ILE A 22 -9.28 -7.59 2.64
N LYS A 23 -8.41 -6.74 3.20
CA LYS A 23 -6.97 -6.81 2.97
C LYS A 23 -6.36 -7.90 3.84
N GLU A 24 -5.44 -8.65 3.27
CA GLU A 24 -4.67 -9.68 3.98
C GLU A 24 -3.25 -9.14 4.27
N PRO A 25 -2.71 -9.34 5.48
CA PRO A 25 -1.34 -8.97 5.78
C PRO A 25 -0.36 -9.81 4.98
N VAL A 26 0.71 -9.17 4.52
CA VAL A 26 1.81 -9.84 3.81
C VAL A 26 3.14 -9.44 4.44
N GLU A 27 4.14 -10.29 4.28
CA GLU A 27 5.48 -10.07 4.84
C GLU A 27 6.17 -8.85 4.22
N SER A 28 6.00 -8.67 2.91
CA SER A 28 6.56 -7.55 2.16
C SER A 28 5.70 -7.18 0.96
N ILE A 29 5.90 -5.98 0.45
CA ILE A 29 5.28 -5.48 -0.77
C ILE A 29 6.34 -4.90 -1.70
N GLU A 30 6.06 -4.95 -3.00
CA GLU A 30 6.76 -4.15 -4.00
C GLU A 30 5.87 -2.97 -4.37
N LEU A 31 6.36 -1.75 -4.14
CA LEU A 31 5.66 -0.52 -4.47
C LEU A 31 6.20 0.06 -5.80
N THR A 32 5.29 0.30 -6.74
CA THR A 32 5.59 0.84 -8.07
C THR A 32 4.81 2.14 -8.32
N GLU A 33 5.08 2.81 -9.45
CA GLU A 33 4.27 3.95 -9.92
C GLU A 33 2.80 3.61 -10.20
N LYS A 34 2.47 2.31 -10.27
CA LYS A 34 1.11 1.82 -10.46
C LYS A 34 0.49 1.29 -9.16
N GLY A 35 1.14 1.46 -8.01
CA GLY A 35 0.70 0.90 -6.73
C GLY A 35 1.43 -0.38 -6.34
N ILE A 36 0.83 -1.15 -5.44
CA ILE A 36 1.41 -2.38 -4.88
C ILE A 36 1.21 -3.53 -5.87
N VAL A 37 2.28 -4.25 -6.22
CA VAL A 37 2.19 -5.42 -7.11
C VAL A 37 1.20 -6.44 -6.53
N ASN A 38 0.28 -6.93 -7.37
CA ASN A 38 -0.81 -7.87 -7.02
C ASN A 38 -1.94 -7.32 -6.11
N ASP A 39 -1.94 -6.03 -5.74
CA ASP A 39 -3.10 -5.43 -5.07
C ASP A 39 -4.19 -5.04 -6.09
N ALA A 40 -5.46 -5.26 -5.74
CA ALA A 40 -6.59 -4.96 -6.59
C ALA A 40 -6.79 -3.46 -6.89
N HIS A 41 -6.11 -2.57 -6.15
CA HIS A 41 -6.08 -1.14 -6.40
C HIS A 41 -4.93 -0.72 -7.31
N ALA A 42 -4.02 -1.62 -7.71
CA ALA A 42 -2.97 -1.27 -8.64
C ALA A 42 -3.53 -0.82 -10.01
N GLY A 43 -2.89 0.17 -10.63
CA GLY A 43 -3.26 0.71 -11.93
C GLY A 43 -2.96 2.21 -12.06
N LYS A 44 -3.18 2.79 -13.26
CA LYS A 44 -2.92 4.21 -13.51
C LYS A 44 -4.11 5.09 -13.09
N TRP A 45 -4.18 5.42 -11.81
CA TRP A 45 -5.20 6.31 -11.23
C TRP A 45 -4.70 6.88 -9.89
N HIS A 46 -5.48 7.71 -9.22
CA HIS A 46 -4.99 8.53 -8.10
C HIS A 46 -5.07 7.87 -6.70
N ARG A 47 -5.78 6.74 -6.50
CA ARG A 47 -5.85 6.05 -5.19
C ARG A 47 -5.30 4.63 -5.23
N GLN A 48 -4.08 4.49 -5.71
CA GLN A 48 -3.39 3.21 -5.88
C GLN A 48 -3.04 2.52 -4.56
N ILE A 49 -3.03 3.26 -3.44
CA ILE A 49 -2.68 2.79 -2.10
C ILE A 49 -3.72 3.36 -1.12
N SER A 50 -4.09 2.56 -0.11
CA SER A 50 -4.95 2.96 1.01
C SER A 50 -4.49 2.38 2.32
#